data_AF-A0AA43A2J6-F1
#
_entry.id   AF-A0AA43A2J6-F1
#
_cell.length_a   1.000
_cell.length_b   1.000
_cell.length_c   1.000
_cell.angle_alpha   90.00
_cell.angle_beta   90.00
_cell.angle_gamma   90.00
#
_symmetry.space_group_name_H-M   'P 1'
#
loop_
_entity.id
_entity.type
_entity.pdbx_description
1 polymer ?
#
loop_
_entity_poly.entity_id
_entity_poly.type
_entity_poly.pdbx_seq_one_letter_code
_entity_poly.pdbx_strand_id
1 'polypeptide(L)'
;MKKHDTILMYGLSGISILSSFLFVMYGMNIILSDTAAHGLMVFAYVTTAYGLANVTILSLGWSSREKWASTANKFIALCYLGVFVMDMLNKGMKSPLGTVGILVVAVILLANWFAVTKVIERD
;
A
#
# COMPACT_ATOMS: atom_id res chain seq x y z
N MET A 1 -10.74 -19.35 15.82
CA MET A 1 -11.18 -18.91 14.47
C MET A 1 -12.01 -19.96 13.72
N LYS A 2 -13.03 -19.56 12.94
CA LYS A 2 -13.65 -20.45 11.93
C LYS A 2 -12.66 -20.64 10.78
N LYS A 3 -12.60 -21.83 10.16
CA LYS A 3 -11.70 -22.15 9.03
C LYS A 3 -11.71 -21.10 7.90
N HIS A 4 -12.87 -20.48 7.66
CA HIS A 4 -13.01 -19.40 6.67
C HIS A 4 -12.19 -18.15 7.01
N ASP A 5 -12.15 -17.72 8.28
CA ASP A 5 -11.41 -16.51 8.68
C ASP A 5 -9.89 -16.70 8.54
N THR A 6 -9.42 -17.92 8.77
CA THR A 6 -8.01 -18.28 8.61
C THR A 6 -7.58 -18.20 7.14
N ILE A 7 -8.37 -18.76 6.22
CA ILE A 7 -8.09 -18.70 4.77
C ILE A 7 -8.13 -17.24 4.28
N LEU A 8 -9.11 -16.47 4.74
CA LEU A 8 -9.23 -15.04 4.41
C LEU A 8 -8.01 -14.25 4.89
N MET A 9 -7.55 -14.51 6.12
CA MET A 9 -6.36 -13.88 6.69
C MET A 9 -5.10 -14.17 5.85
N TYR A 10 -4.83 -15.44 5.54
CA TYR A 10 -3.67 -15.81 4.71
C TYR A 10 -3.75 -15.23 3.29
N GLY A 11 -4.93 -15.24 2.67
CA GLY A 11 -5.15 -14.65 1.35
C GLY A 11 -4.90 -13.14 1.34
N LEU A 12 -5.48 -12.41 2.30
CA LEU A 12 -5.29 -10.97 2.46
C LEU A 12 -3.83 -10.61 2.76
N SER A 13 -3.14 -11.38 3.61
CA SER A 13 -1.71 -11.18 3.85
C SER A 13 -0.88 -11.40 2.59
N GLY A 14 -1.19 -12.43 1.80
CA GLY A 14 -0.54 -12.67 0.50
C GLY A 14 -0.71 -11.52 -0.48
N ILE A 15 -1.95 -11.02 -0.63
CA ILE A 15 -2.25 -9.85 -1.49
C ILE A 15 -1.52 -8.59 -0.98
N SER A 16 -1.45 -8.41 0.34
CA SER A 16 -0.76 -7.27 0.94
C SER A 16 0.75 -7.31 0.70
N ILE A 17 1.38 -8.48 0.81
CA ILE A 17 2.81 -8.64 0.51
C ILE A 17 3.06 -8.40 -0.98
N LEU A 18 2.24 -8.99 -1.85
CA LEU A 18 2.41 -8.89 -3.29
C LEU A 18 2.21 -7.45 -3.78
N SER A 19 1.19 -6.74 -3.29
CA SER A 19 0.96 -5.33 -3.63
C SER A 19 2.08 -4.43 -3.11
N SER A 20 2.55 -4.63 -1.87
CA SER A 20 3.71 -3.93 -1.33
C SER A 20 4.96 -4.13 -2.19
N PHE A 21 5.22 -5.37 -2.61
CA PHE A 21 6.34 -5.67 -3.50
C PHE A 21 6.22 -4.96 -4.84
N LEU A 22 5.02 -4.93 -5.43
CA LEU A 22 4.76 -4.19 -6.67
C LEU A 22 4.99 -2.68 -6.50
N PHE A 23 4.58 -2.08 -5.38
CA PHE A 23 4.86 -0.66 -5.10
C PHE A 23 6.36 -0.38 -4.99
N VAL A 24 7.10 -1.23 -4.28
CA VAL A 24 8.57 -1.11 -4.17
C VAL A 24 9.23 -1.25 -5.55
N MET A 25 8.86 -2.26 -6.32
CA MET A 25 9.37 -2.48 -7.68
C MET A 25 9.10 -1.29 -8.60
N TYR A 26 7.88 -0.76 -8.55
CA TYR A 26 7.49 0.39 -9.37
C TYR A 26 8.28 1.66 -8.99
N GLY A 27 8.39 1.96 -7.71
CA GLY A 27 9.19 3.10 -7.23
C GLY A 27 10.68 2.94 -7.57
N MET A 28 11.24 1.75 -7.38
CA MET A 28 12.63 1.46 -7.74
C MET A 28 12.89 1.57 -9.24
N ASN A 29 11.97 1.13 -10.09
CA ASN A 29 12.10 1.25 -11.54
C ASN A 29 12.17 2.73 -11.99
N ILE A 30 11.40 3.59 -11.34
CA ILE A 30 11.44 5.04 -11.57
C ILE A 30 12.75 5.64 -11.06
N ILE A 31 13.21 5.26 -9.87
CA ILE A 31 14.47 5.76 -9.28
C ILE A 31 15.68 5.36 -10.14
N LEU A 32 15.69 4.14 -10.68
CA LEU A 32 16.75 3.62 -11.52
C LEU A 32 16.68 4.12 -12.98
N SER A 33 15.58 4.77 -13.37
CA SER A 33 15.46 5.36 -14.70
C SER A 33 16.11 6.74 -14.72
N ASP A 34 17.20 6.88 -15.47
CA ASP A 34 18.00 8.12 -15.62
C ASP A 34 17.24 9.33 -16.21
N THR A 35 15.98 9.16 -16.60
CA THR A 35 15.16 10.15 -17.30
C THR A 35 14.01 10.73 -16.46
N ALA A 36 13.93 10.39 -15.17
CA ALA A 36 12.86 10.83 -14.30
C ALA A 36 13.01 12.29 -13.85
N ALA A 37 11.99 13.12 -14.14
CA ALA A 37 11.90 14.49 -13.61
C ALA A 37 11.85 14.51 -12.07
N HIS A 38 12.35 15.58 -11.43
CA HIS A 38 12.50 15.68 -9.97
C HIS A 38 11.21 15.40 -9.18
N GLY A 39 10.04 15.85 -9.66
CA GLY A 39 8.74 15.55 -9.03
C GLY A 39 8.37 14.07 -9.07
N LEU A 40 8.77 13.36 -10.14
CA LEU A 40 8.56 11.92 -10.29
C LEU A 40 9.43 11.12 -9.31
N MET A 41 10.65 11.60 -9.00
CA MET A 41 11.51 10.96 -8.01
C MET A 41 10.92 11.01 -6.60
N VAL A 42 10.38 12.16 -6.17
CA VAL A 42 9.77 12.29 -4.83
C VAL A 42 8.60 11.31 -4.68
N PHE A 43 7.74 11.23 -5.68
CA PHE A 43 6.65 10.26 -5.73
C PHE A 43 7.15 8.80 -5.66
N ALA A 44 8.23 8.49 -6.38
CA ALA A 44 8.83 7.16 -6.37
C ALA A 44 9.38 6.79 -4.98
N TYR A 45 10.08 7.71 -4.30
CA TYR A 45 10.55 7.49 -2.93
C TYR A 45 9.40 7.24 -1.95
N VAL A 46 8.33 8.04 -2.02
CA VAL A 46 7.16 7.87 -1.16
C VAL A 46 6.46 6.54 -1.45
N THR A 47 6.38 6.12 -2.71
CA THR A 47 5.78 4.83 -3.10
C THR A 47 6.60 3.64 -2.59
N THR A 48 7.92 3.70 -2.72
CA THR A 48 8.82 2.67 -2.17
C THR A 48 8.73 2.61 -0.65
N ALA A 49 8.75 3.77 0.02
CA ALA A 49 8.63 3.86 1.48
C ALA A 49 7.30 3.28 1.97
N TYR A 50 6.18 3.58 1.29
CA TYR A 50 4.87 3.00 1.60
C TYR A 50 4.89 1.47 1.53
N GLY A 51 5.43 0.91 0.45
CA GLY A 51 5.50 -0.54 0.26
C GLY A 51 6.25 -1.24 1.39
N LEU A 52 7.41 -0.70 1.79
CA LEU A 52 8.23 -1.20 2.91
C LEU A 52 7.55 -1.03 4.27
N ALA A 53 6.94 0.14 4.51
CA ALA A 53 6.21 0.41 5.75
C ALA A 53 5.05 -0.55 5.94
N ASN A 54 4.26 -0.83 4.89
CA ASN A 54 3.13 -1.75 4.96
C ASN A 54 3.58 -3.20 5.28
N VAL A 55 4.69 -3.69 4.68
CA VAL A 55 5.26 -5.00 5.02
C VAL A 55 5.72 -5.05 6.48
N THR A 56 6.36 -3.98 6.94
CA THR A 56 6.85 -3.87 8.33
C THR A 56 5.67 -3.90 9.32
N ILE A 57 4.61 -3.15 9.03
CA ILE A 57 3.40 -3.11 9.86
C ILE A 57 2.67 -4.45 9.85
N LEU A 58 2.60 -5.13 8.70
CA LEU A 58 2.02 -6.48 8.61
C LEU A 58 2.84 -7.48 9.45
N SER A 59 4.16 -7.40 9.40
CA SER A 59 5.07 -8.22 10.22
C SER A 59 4.89 -7.94 11.72
N LEU A 60 4.77 -6.67 12.11
CA LEU A 60 4.50 -6.26 13.49
C LEU A 60 3.12 -6.72 13.97
N GLY A 61 2.10 -6.62 13.12
CA GLY A 61 0.76 -7.16 13.40
C GLY A 61 0.81 -8.67 13.63
N TRP A 62 1.65 -9.39 12.88
CA TRP A 62 1.85 -10.82 13.07
C TRP A 62 2.59 -11.13 14.38
N SER A 63 3.69 -10.43 14.69
CA SER A 63 4.52 -10.74 15.87
C SER A 63 3.89 -10.26 17.18
N SER A 64 3.59 -8.96 17.28
CA SER A 64 3.21 -8.32 18.55
C SER A 64 1.72 -8.08 18.71
N ARG A 65 0.92 -8.20 17.63
CA ARG A 65 -0.54 -7.98 17.63
C ARG A 65 -0.97 -6.64 18.26
N GLU A 66 -0.13 -5.63 18.07
CA GLU A 66 -0.35 -4.31 18.61
C GLU A 66 -1.52 -3.60 17.91
N LYS A 67 -2.52 -3.15 18.67
CA LYS A 67 -3.71 -2.49 18.10
C LYS A 67 -3.37 -1.18 17.38
N TRP A 68 -2.30 -0.49 17.80
CA TRP A 68 -1.85 0.75 17.15
C TRP A 68 -1.34 0.52 15.73
N ALA A 69 -0.88 -0.70 15.39
CA ALA A 69 -0.36 -1.03 14.06
C ALA A 69 -1.43 -0.90 12.97
N SER A 70 -2.70 -1.23 13.26
CA SER A 70 -3.81 -1.03 12.33
C SER A 70 -4.06 0.46 12.04
N THR A 71 -4.07 1.29 13.10
CA THR A 71 -4.23 2.74 12.97
C THR A 71 -3.08 3.38 12.22
N ALA A 72 -1.84 2.96 12.49
CA ALA A 72 -0.65 3.42 11.77
C ALA A 72 -0.72 3.06 10.28
N ASN A 73 -1.14 1.83 9.93
CA ASN A 73 -1.30 1.44 8.53
C ASN A 73 -2.31 2.31 7.81
N LYS A 74 -3.47 2.52 8.43
CA LYS A 74 -4.54 3.35 7.87
C LYS A 74 -4.08 4.78 7.62
N PHE A 75 -3.35 5.37 8.56
CA PHE A 75 -2.81 6.72 8.42
C PHE A 75 -1.81 6.82 7.26
N ILE A 76 -0.83 5.90 7.21
CA ILE A 76 0.18 5.86 6.15
C ILE A 76 -0.45 5.62 4.78
N ALA A 77 -1.45 4.74 4.70
CA ALA A 77 -2.20 4.49 3.48
C ALA A 77 -2.97 5.73 2.99
N LEU A 78 -3.62 6.47 3.89
CA LEU A 78 -4.31 7.72 3.53
C LEU A 78 -3.33 8.79 3.04
N CYS A 79 -2.18 8.94 3.70
CA CYS A 79 -1.12 9.85 3.25
C CYS A 79 -0.62 9.46 1.85
N TYR A 80 -0.38 8.17 1.61
CA TYR A 80 0.05 7.68 0.30
C TYR A 80 -1.00 7.94 -0.79
N LEU A 81 -2.28 7.67 -0.49
CA LEU A 81 -3.37 7.95 -1.43
C LEU A 81 -3.43 9.43 -1.80
N GLY A 82 -3.25 10.33 -0.83
CA GLY A 82 -3.20 11.78 -1.07
C GLY A 82 -2.08 12.16 -2.04
N VAL A 83 -0.87 11.64 -1.81
CA VAL A 83 0.28 11.86 -2.71
C VAL A 83 0.01 11.32 -4.11
N PHE A 84 -0.56 10.12 -4.22
CA PHE A 84 -0.90 9.50 -5.50
C PHE A 84 -1.96 10.30 -6.28
N VAL A 85 -2.99 10.79 -5.59
CA VAL A 85 -4.02 11.65 -6.20
C VAL A 85 -3.42 12.98 -6.67
N MET A 86 -2.55 13.61 -5.89
CA MET A 86 -1.88 14.85 -6.31
C MET A 86 -0.99 14.64 -7.54
N ASP A 87 -0.23 13.54 -7.60
CA ASP A 87 0.57 13.20 -8.78
C ASP A 87 -0.30 13.01 -10.03
N MET A 88 -1.43 12.30 -9.90
CA MET A 88 -2.36 12.13 -11.02
C MET A 88 -3.06 13.41 -11.46
N LEU A 89 -3.38 14.31 -10.53
CA LEU A 89 -3.92 15.63 -10.83
C LEU A 89 -2.88 16.49 -11.57
N ASN A 90 -1.62 16.49 -11.11
CA ASN A 90 -0.52 17.24 -11.72
C ASN A 90 -0.17 16.76 -13.13
N LYS A 91 -0.27 15.45 -13.40
CA LYS A 91 -0.10 14.88 -14.75
C LYS A 91 -1.25 15.22 -15.71
N GLY A 92 -2.29 15.90 -15.21
CA GLY A 92 -3.51 16.22 -15.92
C GLY A 92 -4.35 14.96 -16.08
N MET A 93 -5.44 14.84 -15.32
CA MET A 93 -6.43 13.76 -15.42
C MET A 93 -7.18 13.77 -16.77
N LYS A 94 -6.47 13.70 -17.89
CA LYS A 94 -7.03 13.73 -19.24
C LYS A 94 -7.39 12.34 -19.75
N SER A 95 -7.02 11.29 -19.03
CA SER A 95 -7.27 9.90 -19.42
C SER A 95 -8.12 9.16 -18.38
N PRO A 96 -9.16 8.39 -18.80
CA PRO A 96 -9.93 7.49 -17.94
C PRO A 96 -9.05 6.54 -17.12
N LEU A 97 -7.84 6.23 -17.61
CA LEU A 97 -6.85 5.41 -16.92
C LEU A 97 -6.37 6.04 -15.59
N GLY A 98 -6.35 7.38 -15.47
CA GLY A 98 -5.95 8.05 -14.22
C GLY A 98 -6.96 7.83 -13.09
N THR A 99 -8.25 7.97 -13.39
CA THR A 99 -9.34 7.75 -12.43
C THR A 99 -9.44 6.27 -12.03
N VAL A 100 -9.29 5.35 -12.99
CA VAL A 100 -9.24 3.91 -12.72
C VAL A 100 -8.03 3.57 -11.83
N GLY A 101 -6.86 4.18 -12.09
CA GLY A 101 -5.67 3.99 -11.28
C GLY A 101 -5.85 4.39 -9.81
N ILE A 102 -6.51 5.52 -9.54
CA ILE A 102 -6.82 5.97 -8.16
C ILE A 102 -7.73 4.94 -7.47
N LEU A 103 -8.75 4.44 -8.17
CA LEU A 103 -9.71 3.48 -7.62
C LEU A 103 -9.03 2.14 -7.30
N VAL A 104 -8.17 1.65 -8.20
CA VAL A 104 -7.36 0.44 -7.98
C VAL A 104 -6.44 0.60 -6.77
N VAL A 105 -5.72 1.71 -6.67
CA VAL A 105 -4.83 1.98 -5.52
C VAL A 105 -5.64 2.05 -4.23
N ALA A 106 -6.78 2.75 -4.21
CA ALA A 106 -7.64 2.83 -3.03
C ALA A 106 -8.11 1.44 -2.55
N VAL A 107 -8.49 0.55 -3.47
CA VAL A 107 -8.89 -0.83 -3.15
C VAL A 107 -7.72 -1.63 -2.56
N ILE A 108 -6.52 -1.51 -3.14
CA ILE A 108 -5.31 -2.16 -2.62
C ILE A 108 -5.00 -1.69 -1.19
N LEU A 109 -5.06 -0.38 -0.95
CA LEU A 109 -4.81 0.21 0.37
C LEU A 109 -5.84 -0.28 1.41
N LEU A 110 -7.11 -0.38 1.01
CA LEU A 110 -8.15 -0.96 1.86
C LEU A 110 -7.87 -2.43 2.15
N ALA A 111 -7.50 -3.23 1.14
CA ALA A 111 -7.15 -4.63 1.32
C ALA A 111 -5.96 -4.80 2.29
N ASN A 112 -4.94 -3.95 2.18
CA ASN A 112 -3.79 -3.93 3.08
C ASN A 112 -4.20 -3.61 4.53
N TRP A 113 -5.09 -2.65 4.72
CA TRP A 113 -5.61 -2.34 6.05
C TRP A 113 -6.45 -3.48 6.64
N PHE A 114 -7.30 -4.12 5.83
CA PHE A 114 -8.05 -5.30 6.26
C PHE A 114 -7.11 -6.47 6.60
N ALA A 115 -6.04 -6.68 5.83
CA ALA A 115 -5.04 -7.71 6.10
C ALA A 115 -4.39 -7.49 7.48
N VAL A 116 -3.91 -6.28 7.75
CA VAL A 116 -3.29 -5.94 9.05
C VAL A 116 -4.28 -6.11 10.20
N THR A 117 -5.52 -5.63 10.05
CA THR A 117 -6.56 -5.74 11.08
C THR A 117 -6.89 -7.20 11.39
N LYS A 118 -7.09 -8.03 10.35
CA LYS A 118 -7.37 -9.47 10.52
C LYS A 118 -6.21 -10.23 11.16
N VAL A 119 -4.97 -9.83 10.88
CA VAL A 119 -3.79 -10.42 11.51
C VAL A 119 -3.69 -10.04 12.99
N ILE A 120 -4.04 -8.81 13.36
CA ILE A 120 -4.02 -8.36 14.76
C ILE A 120 -5.14 -9.03 15.58
N GLU A 121 -6.33 -9.15 15.01
CA GLU A 121 -7.53 -9.74 15.66
C GLU A 121 -7.57 -11.28 15.63
N ARG A 122 -6.46 -11.94 15.29
CA ARG A 122 -6.42 -13.41 15.22
C ARG A 122 -6.49 -14.03 16.62
N ASP A 123 -7.61 -14.67 16.95
CA ASP A 123 -7.79 -15.50 18.15
C ASP A 123 -7.44 -16.97 17.91
#